data_AF-A0A221JXB2-F1
#
_entry.id   AF-A0A221JXB2-F1
#
_cell.length_a   1.000
_cell.length_b   1.000
_cell.length_c   1.000
_cell.angle_alpha   90.00
_cell.angle_beta   90.00
_cell.angle_gamma   90.00
#
_symmetry.space_group_name_H-M   'P 1'
#
loop_
_entity.id
_entity.type
_entity.pdbx_description
1 polymer ?
#
loop_
_entity_poly.entity_id
_entity_poly.type
_entity_poly.pdbx_seq_one_letter_code
_entity_poly.pdbx_strand_id
1 'polypeptide(L)'
;MRALLILSLVALTACAETTQAVDGVARKSAKAAVAETLVTRFPMVPKAAVTPFSDCIIDNASAREIGEFAKDAVIGVRETTAVLVRGVLERPETQSCITKAGVAALTA
;
A
#
# COMPACT_ATOMS: atom_id res chain seq x y z
N MET A 1 34.10 12.62 -24.64
CA MET A 1 32.84 13.32 -24.29
C MET A 1 31.60 12.46 -24.49
N ARG A 2 31.41 11.77 -25.63
CA ARG A 2 30.27 10.85 -25.84
C ARG A 2 30.18 9.69 -24.84
N ALA A 3 31.30 9.08 -24.44
CA ALA A 3 31.32 7.99 -23.47
C ALA A 3 30.87 8.41 -22.05
N LEU A 4 31.16 9.66 -21.65
CA LEU A 4 30.72 10.21 -20.36
C LEU A 4 29.21 10.48 -20.32
N LEU A 5 28.62 10.87 -21.46
CA LEU A 5 27.16 11.05 -21.60
C LEU A 5 26.41 9.71 -21.62
N ILE A 6 27.00 8.66 -22.17
CA ILE A 6 26.39 7.33 -22.17
C ILE A 6 26.42 6.73 -20.76
N LEU A 7 27.51 6.92 -20.02
CA LEU A 7 27.64 6.39 -18.66
C LEU A 7 26.67 7.06 -17.66
N SER A 8 26.40 8.37 -17.83
CA SER A 8 25.41 9.07 -16.99
C SER A 8 23.96 8.66 -17.30
N LEU A 9 23.64 8.35 -18.56
CA LEU A 9 22.31 7.84 -18.93
C LEU A 9 22.06 6.43 -18.37
N VAL A 10 23.05 5.54 -18.39
CA VAL A 10 22.92 4.17 -17.86
C VAL A 10 22.82 4.15 -16.32
N ALA A 11 23.48 5.10 -15.64
CA ALA A 11 23.35 5.25 -14.19
C ALA A 11 21.94 5.71 -13.77
N LEU A 12 21.27 6.54 -14.58
CA LEU A 12 19.90 6.99 -14.30
C LEU A 12 18.86 5.88 -14.50
N THR A 13 19.00 5.05 -15.53
CA THR A 13 18.07 3.94 -15.78
C THR A 13 18.19 2.83 -14.73
N ALA A 14 19.40 2.59 -14.19
CA ALA A 14 19.60 1.63 -13.10
C ALA A 14 18.92 2.02 -11.78
N CYS A 15 18.84 3.33 -11.47
CA CYS A 15 18.09 3.81 -10.31
C CYS A 15 16.56 3.73 -10.51
N ALA A 16 16.06 3.91 -11.74
CA ALA A 16 14.62 3.84 -12.01
C ALA A 16 14.08 2.40 -11.83
N GLU A 17 14.77 1.41 -12.42
CA GLU A 17 14.42 -0.01 -12.32
C GLU A 17 14.43 -0.51 -10.86
N THR A 18 15.44 -0.10 -10.09
CA THR A 18 15.55 -0.47 -8.67
C THR A 18 14.48 0.20 -7.80
N THR A 19 14.14 1.46 -8.08
CA THR A 19 13.08 2.17 -7.34
C THR A 19 11.72 1.49 -7.56
N GLN A 20 11.40 1.10 -8.80
CA GLN A 20 10.15 0.39 -9.13
C GLN A 20 10.05 -0.98 -8.45
N ALA A 21 11.16 -1.72 -8.37
CA ALA A 21 11.20 -3.01 -7.68
C ALA A 21 11.03 -2.88 -6.16
N VAL A 22 11.68 -1.88 -5.55
CA VAL A 22 11.56 -1.58 -4.11
C VAL A 22 10.14 -1.14 -3.77
N ASP A 23 9.51 -0.33 -4.62
CA ASP A 23 8.12 0.09 -4.45
C ASP A 23 7.15 -1.10 -4.44
N GLY A 24 7.37 -2.09 -5.32
CA GLY A 24 6.56 -3.31 -5.37
C GLY A 24 6.67 -4.16 -4.11
N VAL A 25 7.89 -4.31 -3.57
CA VAL A 25 8.13 -5.05 -2.32
C VAL A 25 7.53 -4.31 -1.13
N ALA A 26 7.75 -3.00 -1.02
CA ALA A 26 7.20 -2.17 0.05
C ALA A 26 5.67 -2.24 0.05
N ARG A 27 5.02 -2.13 -1.12
CA ARG A 27 3.57 -2.27 -1.27
C ARG A 27 3.06 -3.63 -0.83
N LYS A 28 3.76 -4.72 -1.17
CA LYS A 28 3.36 -6.07 -0.77
C LYS A 28 3.43 -6.25 0.74
N SER A 29 4.52 -5.81 1.38
CA SER A 29 4.67 -5.86 2.83
C SER A 29 3.63 -4.98 3.52
N ALA A 30 3.43 -3.75 3.03
CA ALA A 30 2.42 -2.85 3.53
C ALA A 30 1.01 -3.44 3.45
N LYS A 31 0.67 -4.11 2.35
CA LYS A 31 -0.63 -4.79 2.19
C LYS A 31 -0.85 -5.86 3.27
N ALA A 32 0.17 -6.63 3.63
CA ALA A 32 0.07 -7.63 4.69
C ALA A 32 -0.25 -6.97 6.06
N ALA A 33 0.45 -5.90 6.43
CA ALA A 33 0.19 -5.15 7.66
C ALA A 33 -1.21 -4.52 7.68
N VAL A 34 -1.64 -3.93 6.55
CA VAL A 34 -2.98 -3.35 6.44
C VAL A 34 -4.05 -4.43 6.55
N ALA A 35 -3.90 -5.57 5.87
CA ALA A 35 -4.84 -6.68 5.97
C ALA A 35 -4.95 -7.22 7.41
N GLU A 36 -3.82 -7.38 8.11
CA GLU A 36 -3.81 -7.75 9.52
C GLU A 36 -4.51 -6.70 10.40
N THR A 37 -4.24 -5.42 10.15
CA THR A 37 -4.89 -4.31 10.86
C THR A 37 -6.41 -4.34 10.65
N LEU A 38 -6.89 -4.57 9.43
CA LEU A 38 -8.32 -4.69 9.13
C LEU A 38 -8.97 -5.84 9.91
N VAL A 39 -8.31 -7.00 10.00
CA VAL A 39 -8.84 -8.17 10.71
C VAL A 39 -8.82 -7.99 12.23
N THR A 40 -7.79 -7.34 12.77
CA THR A 40 -7.56 -7.25 14.23
C THR A 40 -8.15 -6.00 14.88
N ARG A 41 -8.25 -4.89 14.15
CA ARG A 41 -8.70 -3.59 14.68
C ARG A 41 -9.99 -3.07 14.06
N PHE A 42 -10.44 -3.65 12.93
CA PHE A 42 -11.67 -3.27 12.25
C PHE A 42 -12.63 -4.47 12.11
N PRO A 43 -13.22 -4.97 13.22
CA PRO A 43 -14.02 -6.21 13.22
C PRO A 43 -15.29 -6.13 12.36
N MET A 44 -15.68 -4.93 11.92
CA MET A 44 -16.81 -4.70 11.03
C MET A 44 -16.51 -5.07 9.56
N VAL A 45 -15.23 -5.25 9.19
CA VAL A 45 -14.84 -5.58 7.82
C VAL A 45 -15.03 -7.08 7.57
N PRO A 46 -15.89 -7.48 6.61
CA PRO A 46 -16.07 -8.90 6.30
C PRO A 46 -14.80 -9.49 5.71
N LYS A 47 -14.52 -10.78 6.01
CA LYS A 47 -13.31 -11.48 5.55
C LYS A 47 -13.14 -11.43 4.04
N ALA A 48 -14.24 -11.57 3.28
CA ALA A 48 -14.23 -11.49 1.82
C ALA A 48 -13.80 -10.11 1.28
N ALA A 49 -13.97 -9.06 2.09
CA ALA A 49 -13.62 -7.69 1.70
C ALA A 49 -12.22 -7.25 2.17
N VAL A 50 -11.51 -8.05 2.98
CA VAL A 50 -10.20 -7.68 3.54
C VAL A 50 -9.20 -7.39 2.42
N THR A 51 -9.07 -8.31 1.45
CA THR A 51 -8.17 -8.13 0.31
C THR A 51 -8.53 -6.89 -0.51
N PRO A 52 -9.75 -6.75 -1.08
CA PRO A 52 -10.07 -5.58 -1.88
C PRO A 52 -9.96 -4.25 -1.10
N PHE A 53 -10.22 -4.23 0.20
CA PHE A 53 -10.09 -3.00 0.99
C PHE A 53 -8.64 -2.67 1.28
N SER A 54 -7.81 -3.67 1.59
CA SER A 54 -6.36 -3.48 1.74
C SER A 54 -5.73 -2.94 0.45
N ASP A 55 -6.22 -3.38 -0.71
CA ASP A 55 -5.78 -2.89 -2.02
C ASP A 55 -6.10 -1.41 -2.19
N CYS A 56 -7.35 -1.02 -1.93
CA CYS A 56 -7.77 0.38 -1.99
C CYS A 56 -6.95 1.29 -1.04
N ILE A 57 -6.63 0.82 0.16
CA ILE A 57 -5.81 1.58 1.12
C ILE A 57 -4.39 1.76 0.58
N ILE A 58 -3.76 0.71 0.07
CA ILE A 58 -2.38 0.79 -0.46
C ILE A 58 -2.30 1.63 -1.73
N ASP A 59 -3.33 1.61 -2.57
CA ASP A 59 -3.38 2.38 -3.81
C ASP A 59 -3.56 3.88 -3.56
N ASN A 60 -4.22 4.25 -2.46
CA ASN A 60 -4.46 5.65 -2.08
C ASN A 60 -3.55 6.15 -0.94
N ALA A 61 -2.58 5.32 -0.50
CA ALA A 61 -1.58 5.71 0.48
C ALA A 61 -0.41 6.47 -0.17
N SER A 62 0.15 7.43 0.56
CA SER A 62 1.39 8.10 0.16
C SER A 62 2.60 7.17 0.33
N ALA A 63 3.70 7.46 -0.35
CA ALA A 63 4.94 6.68 -0.23
C ALA A 63 5.45 6.59 1.23
N ARG A 64 5.26 7.66 2.02
CA ARG A 64 5.59 7.67 3.45
C ARG A 64 4.73 6.69 4.24
N GLU A 65 3.42 6.68 4.00
CA GLU A 65 2.49 5.77 4.68
C GLU A 65 2.76 4.31 4.29
N ILE A 66 3.04 4.04 3.02
CA ILE A 66 3.45 2.70 2.55
C ILE A 66 4.71 2.24 3.28
N GLY A 67 5.69 3.13 3.48
CA GLY A 67 6.90 2.81 4.25
C GLY A 67 6.61 2.44 5.70
N GLU A 68 5.73 3.19 6.39
CA GLU A 68 5.31 2.87 7.76
C GLU A 68 4.55 1.54 7.83
N PHE A 69 3.61 1.29 6.92
CA PHE A 69 2.90 0.01 6.84
C PHE A 69 3.84 -1.17 6.56
N ALA A 70 4.79 -1.00 5.64
CA ALA A 70 5.76 -2.03 5.30
C ALA A 70 6.66 -2.39 6.49
N LYS A 71 7.04 -1.39 7.30
CA LYS A 71 7.77 -1.59 8.55
C LYS A 71 6.91 -2.35 9.58
N ASP A 72 5.66 -1.94 9.76
CA ASP A 72 4.72 -2.59 10.69
C ASP A 72 4.44 -4.06 10.32
N ALA A 73 4.61 -4.45 9.05
CA ALA A 73 4.53 -5.86 8.63
C ALA A 73 5.60 -6.76 9.29
N VAL A 74 6.73 -6.19 9.71
CA VAL A 74 7.85 -6.92 10.33
C VAL A 74 7.79 -6.83 11.85
N ILE A 75 7.50 -5.63 12.38
CA ILE A 75 7.53 -5.38 13.83
C ILE A 75 6.17 -5.57 14.51
N GLY A 76 5.11 -5.81 13.73
CA GLY A 76 3.74 -5.99 14.20
C GLY A 76 2.91 -4.70 14.16
N VAL A 77 1.61 -4.87 13.88
CA VAL A 77 0.64 -3.78 13.78
C VAL A 77 0.26 -3.23 15.16
N ARG A 78 0.22 -1.90 15.28
CA ARG A 78 -0.04 -1.17 16.52
C ARG A 78 -1.15 -0.15 16.32
N GLU A 79 -1.54 0.55 17.38
CA GLU A 79 -2.67 1.49 17.28
C GLU A 79 -2.37 2.67 16.36
N THR A 80 -1.11 3.08 16.25
CA THR A 80 -0.69 4.07 15.24
C THR A 80 -0.92 3.57 13.81
N THR A 81 -0.79 2.26 13.56
CA THR A 81 -1.11 1.65 12.26
C THR A 81 -2.59 1.80 11.93
N ALA A 82 -3.47 1.54 12.91
CA ALA A 82 -4.92 1.72 12.73
C ALA A 82 -5.31 3.18 12.50
N VAL A 83 -4.65 4.12 13.18
CA VAL A 83 -4.83 5.57 12.95
C VAL A 83 -4.42 5.96 11.53
N LEU A 84 -3.26 5.47 11.04
CA LEU A 84 -2.83 5.71 9.66
C LEU A 84 -3.82 5.13 8.64
N VAL A 85 -4.26 3.88 8.84
CA VAL A 85 -5.30 3.26 8.00
C VAL A 85 -6.55 4.13 7.97
N ARG A 86 -7.03 4.60 9.12
CA ARG A 86 -8.21 5.48 9.20
C ARG A 86 -8.00 6.80 8.46
N GLY A 87 -6.81 7.42 8.59
CA GLY A 87 -6.48 8.62 7.83
C GLY A 87 -6.50 8.42 6.31
N VAL A 88 -6.11 7.23 5.82
CA VAL A 88 -6.24 6.90 4.39
C VAL A 88 -7.70 6.63 4.00
N LEU A 89 -8.48 5.99 4.88
CA LEU A 89 -9.92 5.74 4.67
C LEU A 89 -10.77 7.01 4.64
N GLU A 90 -10.34 8.08 5.30
CA GLU A 90 -11.03 9.38 5.28
C GLU A 90 -10.88 10.11 3.94
N ARG A 91 -10.00 9.63 3.04
CA ARG A 91 -9.82 10.20 1.70
C ARG A 91 -10.98 9.80 0.78
N PRO A 92 -11.52 10.75 -0.02
CA PRO A 92 -12.66 10.48 -0.89
C PRO A 92 -12.35 9.43 -1.98
N GLU A 93 -11.12 9.39 -2.48
CA GLU A 93 -10.68 8.41 -3.48
C GLU A 93 -10.68 6.98 -2.91
N THR A 94 -10.23 6.83 -1.66
CA THR A 94 -10.25 5.54 -0.94
C THR A 94 -11.69 5.06 -0.70
N GLN A 95 -12.58 5.97 -0.29
CA GLN A 95 -13.99 5.63 -0.06
C GLN A 95 -14.69 5.18 -1.34
N SER A 96 -14.42 5.87 -2.45
CA SER A 96 -14.91 5.49 -3.78
C SER A 96 -14.42 4.09 -4.18
N CYS A 97 -13.12 3.82 -3.99
CA CYS A 97 -12.53 2.51 -4.25
C CYS A 97 -13.19 1.41 -3.41
N ILE A 98 -13.32 1.63 -2.09
CA ILE A 98 -13.92 0.67 -1.16
C ILE A 98 -15.38 0.40 -1.51
N THR A 99 -16.14 1.42 -1.89
CA THR A 99 -17.54 1.23 -2.29
C THR A 99 -17.62 0.33 -3.52
N LYS A 100 -16.80 0.60 -4.55
CA LYS A 100 -16.74 -0.22 -5.76
C LYS A 100 -16.28 -1.65 -5.46
N ALA A 101 -15.25 -1.81 -4.65
CA ALA A 101 -14.67 -3.10 -4.31
C ALA A 101 -15.59 -3.91 -3.37
N GLY A 102 -16.32 -3.24 -2.49
CA GLY A 102 -17.34 -3.84 -1.63
C GLY A 102 -18.53 -4.36 -2.42
N VAL A 103 -19.03 -3.60 -3.40
CA VAL A 103 -20.06 -4.10 -4.33
C VAL A 103 -19.56 -5.33 -5.07
N ALA A 104 -18.34 -5.30 -5.61
CA ALA A 104 -17.76 -6.45 -6.30
C ALA A 104 -17.66 -7.68 -5.38
N ALA A 105 -17.22 -7.51 -4.14
CA ALA A 105 -17.09 -8.59 -3.16
C ALA A 105 -18.44 -9.18 -2.71
N LEU A 106 -19.54 -8.43 -2.82
CA LEU A 106 -20.90 -8.92 -2.52
C LEU A 106 -21.51 -9.70 -3.69
N THR A 107 -21.02 -9.46 -4.90
CA THR A 107 -21.54 -10.08 -6.14
C THR A 107 -20.65 -11.21 -6.67
N ALA A 108 -19.49 -11.45 -6.05
CA ALA A 108 -18.52 -12.49 -6.39
C ALA A 108 -18.80 -13.78 -5.59
#